data_AF-W1X331-F1
#
_entry.id   AF-W1X331-F1
#
_cell.length_a   1.000
_cell.length_b   1.000
_cell.length_c   1.000
_cell.angle_alpha   90.00
_cell.angle_beta   90.00
_cell.angle_gamma   90.00
#
_symmetry.space_group_name_H-M   'P 1'
#
loop_
_entity.id
_entity.type
_entity.pdbx_description
1 polymer ?
#
loop_
_entity_poly.entity_id
_entity_poly.type
_entity_poly.pdbx_seq_one_letter_code
_entity_poly.pdbx_strand_id
1 'polypeptide(L)'
;FHNLMDVYLDAVFYPRVREDAEIVMQEGWHYELENADDELTYKGVVFNEMKGVYSSPDSVLERQMMRELFPDTTYGVDSGGDPDYITDLTYEEFQEFYRVHYHPSNSYIFLYGDMNIEEQLAFLNDEYLSRFDAIEIHTEVALQASFTEGKVVSYPYSVGSEEPTDNR
;
A
#
# COMPACT_ATOMS: atom_id res chain seq x y z
N PHE A 1 -18.68 -1.61 -19.78
CA PHE A 1 -17.79 -0.49 -19.41
C PHE A 1 -18.36 0.26 -18.21
N HIS A 2 -19.50 0.97 -18.36
CA HIS A 2 -20.12 1.74 -17.26
C HIS A 2 -20.27 0.98 -15.95
N ASN A 3 -20.85 -0.22 -15.92
CA ASN A 3 -21.02 -0.96 -14.67
C ASN A 3 -19.69 -1.23 -13.92
N LEU A 4 -18.60 -1.46 -14.66
CA LEU A 4 -17.30 -1.68 -14.05
C LEU A 4 -16.70 -0.38 -13.55
N MET A 5 -16.83 0.70 -14.34
CA MET A 5 -16.39 2.03 -13.94
C MET A 5 -17.13 2.48 -12.66
N ASP A 6 -18.44 2.28 -12.60
CA ASP A 6 -19.28 2.58 -11.45
C ASP A 6 -18.80 1.86 -10.19
N VAL A 7 -18.64 0.53 -10.25
CA VAL A 7 -18.15 -0.28 -9.12
C VAL A 7 -16.75 0.17 -8.66
N TYR A 8 -15.84 0.50 -9.58
CA TYR A 8 -14.49 0.93 -9.23
C TYR A 8 -14.48 2.34 -8.61
N LEU A 9 -15.29 3.27 -9.13
CA LEU A 9 -15.38 4.62 -8.58
C LEU A 9 -15.99 4.61 -7.18
N ASP A 10 -17.01 3.79 -6.94
CA ASP A 10 -17.61 3.61 -5.61
C ASP A 10 -16.61 2.99 -4.63
N ALA A 11 -15.87 1.95 -5.06
CA ALA A 11 -14.82 1.35 -4.26
C ALA A 11 -13.63 2.29 -3.99
N VAL A 12 -13.36 3.27 -4.86
CA VAL A 12 -12.27 4.24 -4.66
C VAL A 12 -12.71 5.43 -3.80
N PHE A 13 -13.90 5.98 -4.01
CA PHE A 13 -14.33 7.24 -3.36
C PHE A 13 -15.25 7.04 -2.15
N TYR A 14 -16.00 5.94 -2.11
CA TYR A 14 -16.97 5.61 -1.06
C TYR A 14 -16.83 4.17 -0.51
N PRO A 15 -15.62 3.65 -0.24
CA PRO A 15 -15.47 2.29 0.22
C PRO A 15 -15.99 2.10 1.64
N ARG A 16 -16.60 0.94 1.87
CA ARG A 16 -17.08 0.51 3.19
C ARG A 16 -16.00 0.47 4.27
N VAL A 17 -14.74 0.27 3.90
CA VAL A 17 -13.60 0.23 4.84
C VAL A 17 -13.39 1.53 5.61
N ARG A 18 -14.09 2.62 5.26
CA ARG A 18 -14.10 3.88 6.02
C ARG A 18 -14.99 3.83 7.25
N GLU A 19 -15.99 2.96 7.26
CA GLU A 19 -17.01 2.87 8.30
C GLU A 19 -16.93 1.54 9.07
N ASP A 20 -16.15 0.60 8.56
CA ASP A 20 -16.09 -0.78 9.04
C ASP A 20 -14.63 -1.23 9.22
N ALA A 21 -14.15 -1.12 10.46
CA ALA A 21 -12.79 -1.48 10.83
C ALA A 21 -12.50 -2.98 10.68
N GLU A 22 -13.54 -3.85 10.72
CA GLU A 22 -13.36 -5.30 10.61
C GLU A 22 -12.80 -5.69 9.24
N ILE A 23 -13.13 -4.93 8.19
CA ILE A 23 -12.57 -5.16 6.85
C ILE A 23 -11.07 -4.84 6.84
N VAL A 24 -10.65 -3.75 7.48
CA VAL A 24 -9.21 -3.39 7.59
C VAL A 24 -8.47 -4.40 8.46
N MET A 25 -9.10 -4.92 9.52
CA MET A 25 -8.54 -5.99 10.34
C MET A 25 -8.34 -7.28 9.53
N GLN A 26 -9.33 -7.69 8.74
CA GLN A 26 -9.25 -8.88 7.91
C GLN A 26 -8.16 -8.74 6.83
N GLU A 27 -8.18 -7.63 6.08
CA GLU A 27 -7.28 -7.43 4.95
C GLU A 27 -5.87 -7.02 5.41
N GLY A 28 -5.74 -6.17 6.41
CA GLY A 28 -4.46 -5.69 6.95
C GLY A 28 -3.87 -6.66 7.96
N TRP A 29 -4.24 -6.50 9.23
CA TRP A 29 -3.81 -7.38 10.32
C TRP A 29 -4.78 -7.36 11.52
N HIS A 30 -4.79 -8.44 12.30
CA HIS A 30 -5.44 -8.56 13.60
C HIS A 30 -4.79 -9.66 14.44
N TYR A 31 -5.12 -9.65 15.73
CA TYR A 31 -4.88 -10.80 16.61
C TYR A 31 -5.94 -11.88 16.37
N GLU A 32 -5.48 -13.12 16.18
CA GLU A 32 -6.31 -14.30 16.03
C GLU A 32 -6.16 -15.22 17.24
N LEU A 33 -7.29 -15.73 17.71
CA LEU A 33 -7.38 -16.71 18.78
C LEU A 33 -8.50 -17.73 18.50
N GLU A 34 -8.16 -19.01 18.34
CA GLU A 34 -9.15 -20.07 18.09
C GLU A 34 -9.88 -20.50 19.38
N ASN A 35 -9.14 -20.67 20.49
CA ASN A 35 -9.69 -20.95 21.81
C ASN A 35 -9.07 -20.01 22.85
N ALA A 36 -9.80 -19.72 23.92
CA ALA A 36 -9.38 -18.76 24.96
C ALA A 36 -8.02 -19.07 25.63
N ASP A 37 -7.59 -20.33 25.60
CA ASP A 37 -6.33 -20.81 26.20
C ASP A 37 -5.18 -20.91 25.18
N ASP A 38 -5.44 -20.64 23.89
CA ASP A 38 -4.42 -20.71 22.84
C ASP A 38 -3.46 -19.52 22.89
N GLU A 39 -2.32 -19.65 22.21
CA GLU A 39 -1.39 -18.54 22.02
C GLU A 39 -1.98 -17.56 21.00
N LEU A 40 -1.91 -16.26 21.32
CA LEU A 40 -2.36 -15.20 20.43
C LEU A 40 -1.43 -15.11 19.22
N THR A 41 -2.00 -15.15 18.02
CA THR A 41 -1.23 -15.07 16.77
C THR A 41 -1.63 -13.87 15.94
N TYR A 42 -0.78 -13.44 15.02
CA TYR A 42 -1.13 -12.42 14.03
C TYR A 42 -1.69 -13.07 12.77
N LYS A 43 -2.81 -12.56 12.27
CA LYS A 43 -3.38 -12.88 10.95
C LYS A 43 -3.73 -11.61 10.20
N GLY A 44 -3.99 -11.76 8.90
CA GLY A 44 -4.30 -10.69 7.97
C GLY A 44 -3.90 -11.10 6.56
N VAL A 45 -4.59 -10.61 5.54
CA VAL A 45 -4.27 -10.94 4.15
C VAL A 45 -2.89 -10.36 3.79
N VAL A 46 -2.73 -9.04 3.94
CA VAL A 46 -1.48 -8.31 3.64
C VAL A 46 -0.35 -8.76 4.58
N PHE A 47 -0.62 -8.92 5.87
CA PHE A 47 0.39 -9.42 6.81
C PHE A 47 0.98 -10.78 6.37
N ASN A 48 0.15 -11.73 5.94
CA ASN A 48 0.63 -13.04 5.47
C ASN A 48 1.29 -12.98 4.09
N GLU A 49 0.78 -12.16 3.18
CA GLU A 49 1.39 -11.92 1.88
C GLU A 49 2.82 -11.37 2.04
N MET A 50 2.98 -10.34 2.87
CA MET A 50 4.26 -9.68 3.07
C MET A 50 5.27 -10.56 3.80
N LYS A 51 4.85 -11.45 4.70
CA LYS A 51 5.74 -12.50 5.24
C LYS A 51 6.29 -13.41 4.13
N GLY A 52 5.47 -13.73 3.13
CA GLY A 52 5.89 -14.45 1.93
C GLY A 52 6.94 -13.66 1.14
N VAL A 53 6.65 -12.39 0.82
CA VAL A 53 7.56 -11.50 0.08
C VAL A 53 8.90 -11.34 0.81
N TYR A 54 8.89 -11.19 2.13
CA TYR A 54 10.09 -11.02 2.95
C TYR A 54 10.96 -12.28 3.06
N SER A 55 10.47 -13.44 2.63
CA SER A 55 11.25 -14.68 2.56
C SER A 55 12.05 -14.84 1.26
N SER A 56 11.77 -14.03 0.24
CA SER A 56 12.45 -14.08 -1.06
C SER A 56 13.79 -13.31 -1.03
N PRO A 57 14.94 -13.94 -1.34
CA PRO A 57 16.23 -13.27 -1.41
C PRO A 57 16.27 -12.10 -2.39
N ASP A 58 15.61 -12.23 -3.54
CA ASP A 58 15.58 -11.19 -4.57
C ASP A 58 14.77 -9.98 -4.10
N SER A 59 13.64 -10.22 -3.42
CA SER A 59 12.81 -9.15 -2.84
C SER A 59 13.53 -8.44 -1.68
N VAL A 60 14.29 -9.18 -0.87
CA VAL A 60 15.16 -8.58 0.16
C VAL A 60 16.21 -7.69 -0.50
N LEU A 61 16.89 -8.18 -1.55
CA LEU A 61 17.91 -7.39 -2.26
C LEU A 61 17.33 -6.10 -2.84
N GLU A 62 16.20 -6.18 -3.55
CA GLU A 62 15.54 -5.01 -4.15
C GLU A 62 15.14 -3.99 -3.08
N ARG A 63 14.52 -4.43 -1.98
CA ARG A 63 14.12 -3.56 -0.88
C ARG A 63 15.32 -2.86 -0.23
N GLN A 64 16.37 -3.62 0.11
CA GLN A 64 17.56 -3.02 0.71
C GLN A 64 18.25 -2.06 -0.26
N MET A 65 18.30 -2.38 -1.56
CA MET A 65 18.82 -1.48 -2.58
C MET A 65 18.02 -0.16 -2.63
N MET A 66 16.69 -0.21 -2.65
CA MET A 66 15.85 0.99 -2.67
C MET A 66 16.01 1.83 -1.40
N ARG A 67 16.04 1.18 -0.23
CA ARG A 67 16.32 1.82 1.08
C ARG A 67 17.65 2.57 1.08
N GLU A 68 18.66 1.99 0.45
CA GLU A 68 20.01 2.52 0.48
C GLU A 68 20.27 3.55 -0.62
N LEU A 69 19.57 3.44 -1.76
CA LEU A 69 19.64 4.41 -2.85
C LEU A 69 18.78 5.64 -2.60
N PHE A 70 17.63 5.50 -1.93
CA PHE A 70 16.64 6.57 -1.74
C PHE A 70 16.23 6.79 -0.26
N PRO A 71 17.18 6.88 0.69
CA PRO A 71 16.90 6.91 2.12
C PRO A 71 16.06 8.12 2.59
N ASP A 72 16.07 9.22 1.83
CA ASP A 72 15.42 10.47 2.23
C ASP A 72 14.03 10.67 1.59
N THR A 73 13.53 9.65 0.88
CA THR A 73 12.27 9.71 0.13
C THR A 73 11.36 8.54 0.48
N THR A 74 10.10 8.58 0.02
CA THR A 74 9.15 7.47 0.22
C THR A 74 9.61 6.13 -0.41
N TYR A 75 10.59 6.15 -1.31
CA TYR A 75 11.15 4.93 -1.89
C TYR A 75 12.10 4.20 -0.94
N GLY A 76 12.52 4.85 0.15
CA GLY A 76 13.34 4.23 1.18
C GLY A 76 12.56 3.36 2.16
N VAL A 77 11.22 3.39 2.09
CA VAL A 77 10.30 2.57 2.89
C VAL A 77 9.56 1.57 1.99
N ASP A 78 9.01 0.51 2.59
CA ASP A 78 8.27 -0.52 1.88
C ASP A 78 6.76 -0.23 1.89
N SER A 79 6.21 0.15 0.73
CA SER A 79 4.78 0.43 0.59
C SER A 79 3.90 -0.81 0.66
N GLY A 80 4.45 -2.02 0.47
CA GLY A 80 3.73 -3.27 0.71
C GLY A 80 3.52 -3.55 2.20
N GLY A 81 4.39 -2.99 3.04
CA GLY A 81 4.37 -3.15 4.48
C GLY A 81 5.38 -4.18 4.97
N ASP A 82 6.24 -3.77 5.88
CA ASP A 82 7.15 -4.67 6.59
C ASP A 82 6.37 -5.44 7.66
N PRO A 83 6.36 -6.78 7.67
CA PRO A 83 5.64 -7.57 8.68
C PRO A 83 5.96 -7.20 10.13
N ASP A 84 7.16 -6.69 10.40
CA ASP A 84 7.56 -6.25 11.74
C ASP A 84 6.87 -4.94 12.17
N TYR A 85 6.32 -4.17 11.22
CA TYR A 85 5.69 -2.86 11.44
C TYR A 85 4.22 -2.79 10.98
N ILE A 86 3.74 -3.73 10.16
CA ILE A 86 2.32 -3.78 9.75
C ILE A 86 1.40 -3.77 10.98
N THR A 87 1.81 -4.44 12.07
CA THR A 87 1.05 -4.51 13.31
C THR A 87 1.01 -3.20 14.11
N ASP A 88 1.75 -2.18 13.69
CA ASP A 88 1.70 -0.85 14.31
C ASP A 88 0.59 0.02 13.68
N LEU A 89 0.11 -0.35 12.48
CA LEU A 89 -0.91 0.41 11.76
C LEU A 89 -2.23 0.43 12.54
N THR A 90 -2.70 1.63 12.87
CA THR A 90 -4.02 1.85 13.45
C THR A 90 -5.09 2.12 12.40
N TYR A 91 -6.36 1.89 12.75
CA TYR A 91 -7.48 2.18 11.85
C TYR A 91 -7.63 3.69 11.60
N GLU A 92 -7.29 4.52 12.58
CA GLU A 92 -7.28 5.97 12.47
C GLU A 92 -6.23 6.46 11.47
N GLU A 93 -5.01 5.90 11.51
CA GLU A 93 -3.96 6.21 10.52
C GLU A 93 -4.35 5.76 9.11
N PHE A 94 -4.96 4.58 8.98
CA PHE A 94 -5.51 4.10 7.71
C PHE A 94 -6.57 5.07 7.16
N GLN A 95 -7.53 5.50 7.99
CA GLN A 95 -8.56 6.44 7.58
C GLN A 95 -7.98 7.80 7.17
N GLU A 96 -6.99 8.30 7.92
CA GLU A 96 -6.35 9.57 7.61
C GLU A 96 -5.55 9.49 6.30
N PHE A 97 -4.84 8.39 6.08
CA PHE A 97 -4.15 8.12 4.82
C PHE A 97 -5.14 8.13 3.65
N TYR A 98 -6.26 7.41 3.77
CA TYR A 98 -7.31 7.40 2.77
C TYR A 98 -7.88 8.80 2.52
N ARG A 99 -8.21 9.54 3.58
CA ARG A 99 -8.81 10.88 3.49
C ARG A 99 -7.94 11.86 2.70
N VAL A 100 -6.62 11.80 2.89
CA VAL A 100 -5.66 12.67 2.21
C VAL A 100 -5.40 12.19 0.77
N HIS A 101 -5.15 10.91 0.57
CA HIS A 101 -4.60 10.41 -0.70
C HIS A 101 -5.67 10.00 -1.72
N TYR A 102 -6.87 9.61 -1.31
CA TYR A 102 -7.96 9.19 -2.20
C TYR A 102 -8.93 10.32 -2.57
N HIS A 103 -8.62 11.57 -2.18
CA HIS A 103 -9.40 12.72 -2.61
C HIS A 103 -9.29 12.93 -4.14
N PRO A 104 -10.37 13.30 -4.85
CA PRO A 104 -10.32 13.54 -6.30
C PRO A 104 -9.28 14.57 -6.74
N SER A 105 -8.99 15.58 -5.91
CA SER A 105 -7.91 16.56 -6.18
C SER A 105 -6.51 15.95 -6.27
N ASN A 106 -6.31 14.74 -5.74
CA ASN A 106 -5.07 13.96 -5.83
C ASN A 106 -5.19 12.79 -6.84
N SER A 107 -6.29 12.71 -7.60
CA SER A 107 -6.59 11.57 -8.47
C SER A 107 -6.34 11.87 -9.94
N TYR A 108 -5.96 10.83 -10.69
CA TYR A 108 -5.95 10.83 -12.14
C TYR A 108 -6.90 9.76 -12.67
N ILE A 109 -7.91 10.15 -13.45
CA ILE A 109 -8.86 9.23 -14.08
C ILE A 109 -8.50 9.12 -15.57
N PHE A 110 -8.21 7.91 -16.02
CA PHE A 110 -7.83 7.64 -17.41
C PHE A 110 -8.95 6.90 -18.15
N LEU A 111 -9.44 7.50 -19.23
CA LEU A 111 -10.43 6.89 -20.13
C LEU A 111 -9.78 6.69 -21.50
N TYR A 112 -9.90 5.48 -22.06
CA TYR A 112 -9.31 5.14 -23.35
C TYR A 112 -10.19 4.17 -24.12
N GLY A 113 -10.42 4.45 -25.41
CA GLY A 113 -11.22 3.63 -26.31
C GLY A 113 -12.18 4.46 -27.15
N ASP A 114 -12.97 3.78 -27.97
CA ASP A 114 -14.07 4.39 -28.73
C ASP A 114 -15.29 4.56 -27.81
N MET A 115 -15.55 5.79 -27.40
CA MET A 115 -16.64 6.14 -26.48
C MET A 115 -17.07 7.60 -26.66
N ASN A 116 -18.32 7.90 -26.28
CA ASN A 116 -18.76 9.28 -26.15
C ASN A 116 -18.20 9.88 -24.85
N ILE A 117 -17.12 10.66 -24.97
CA ILE A 117 -16.43 11.23 -23.81
C ILE A 117 -17.30 12.21 -23.02
N GLU A 118 -18.21 12.94 -23.67
CA GLU A 118 -19.08 13.90 -22.97
C GLU A 118 -20.04 13.19 -22.01
N GLU A 119 -20.61 12.05 -22.42
CA GLU A 119 -21.43 11.20 -21.55
C GLU A 119 -20.61 10.65 -20.37
N GLN A 120 -19.35 10.26 -20.60
CA GLN A 120 -18.50 9.74 -19.52
C GLN A 120 -18.16 10.82 -18.49
N LEU A 121 -17.81 12.02 -18.96
CA LEU A 121 -17.47 13.14 -18.08
C LEU A 121 -18.69 13.63 -17.29
N ALA A 122 -19.87 13.66 -17.91
CA ALA A 122 -21.12 13.98 -17.23
C ALA A 122 -21.41 12.97 -16.11
N PHE A 123 -21.30 11.67 -16.40
CA PHE A 123 -21.48 10.62 -15.39
C PHE A 123 -20.49 10.75 -14.22
N LEU A 124 -19.19 10.94 -14.50
CA LEU A 124 -18.18 11.13 -13.47
C LEU A 124 -18.50 12.33 -12.56
N ASN A 125 -18.89 13.46 -13.16
CA ASN A 125 -19.24 14.66 -12.41
C ASN A 125 -20.48 14.45 -11.55
N ASP A 126 -21.58 14.01 -12.15
CA ASP A 126 -22.89 14.02 -11.52
C ASP A 126 -23.00 12.96 -10.41
N GLU A 127 -22.39 11.79 -10.62
CA GLU A 127 -22.50 10.68 -9.65
C GLU A 127 -21.42 10.71 -8.56
N TYR A 128 -20.21 11.21 -8.88
CA TYR A 128 -19.05 11.10 -7.99
C TYR A 128 -18.42 12.44 -7.62
N LEU A 129 -17.90 13.18 -8.60
CA LEU A 129 -16.95 14.26 -8.36
C LEU A 129 -17.59 15.56 -7.87
N SER A 130 -18.84 15.84 -8.24
CA SER A 130 -19.55 17.07 -7.86
C SER A 130 -19.81 17.23 -6.35
N ARG A 131 -19.59 16.17 -5.57
CA ARG A 131 -19.78 16.13 -4.11
C ARG A 131 -18.54 16.55 -3.33
N PHE A 132 -17.42 16.80 -4.00
CA PHE A 132 -16.15 17.16 -3.37
C PHE A 132 -15.82 18.63 -3.59
N ASP A 133 -15.39 19.29 -2.52
CA ASP A 133 -14.74 20.59 -2.62
C ASP A 133 -13.27 20.40 -3.00
N ALA A 134 -12.72 21.30 -3.81
CA ALA A 134 -11.30 21.26 -4.12
C ALA A 134 -10.46 21.50 -2.86
N ILE A 135 -9.41 20.69 -2.67
CA ILE A 135 -8.45 20.86 -1.59
C ILE A 135 -7.03 21.05 -2.14
N GLU A 136 -6.17 21.67 -1.34
CA GLU A 136 -4.74 21.72 -1.60
C GLU A 136 -4.11 20.38 -1.19
N ILE A 137 -3.29 19.82 -2.07
CA ILE A 137 -2.65 18.52 -1.91
C ILE A 137 -1.14 18.72 -1.85
N HIS A 138 -0.49 18.09 -0.87
CA HIS A 138 0.95 18.12 -0.66
C HIS A 138 1.50 16.69 -0.60
N THR A 139 1.44 15.97 -1.72
CA THR A 139 1.85 14.56 -1.85
C THR A 139 3.04 14.40 -2.79
N GLU A 140 3.76 15.48 -3.11
CA GLU A 140 4.89 15.41 -4.01
C GLU A 140 6.04 14.59 -3.43
N VAL A 141 6.63 13.73 -4.27
CA VAL A 141 7.81 12.96 -3.89
C VAL A 141 9.06 13.81 -4.11
N ALA A 142 9.80 14.05 -3.03
CA ALA A 142 11.05 14.78 -3.07
C ALA A 142 12.14 14.03 -3.86
N LEU A 143 13.12 14.77 -4.37
CA LEU A 143 14.29 14.18 -5.02
C LEU A 143 15.32 13.75 -3.98
N GLN A 144 15.90 12.56 -4.18
CA GLN A 144 17.03 12.09 -3.39
C GLN A 144 18.31 12.87 -3.74
N ALA A 145 18.99 13.37 -2.72
CA ALA A 145 20.28 14.01 -2.89
C ALA A 145 21.34 12.99 -3.32
N SER A 146 22.24 13.40 -4.21
CA SER A 146 23.37 12.55 -4.63
C SER A 146 24.31 12.25 -3.48
N PHE A 147 24.83 11.01 -3.45
CA PHE A 147 25.83 10.59 -2.48
C PHE A 147 27.16 11.34 -2.66
N THR A 148 27.80 11.71 -1.56
CA THR A 148 29.13 12.35 -1.55
C THR A 148 30.27 11.34 -1.70
N GLU A 149 30.04 10.08 -1.31
CA GLU A 149 30.98 8.99 -1.40
C GLU A 149 30.26 7.67 -1.71
N GLY A 150 30.98 6.68 -2.26
CA GLY A 150 30.42 5.37 -2.53
C GLY A 150 30.13 4.61 -1.23
N LYS A 151 28.94 4.03 -1.13
CA LYS A 151 28.51 3.21 0.01
C LYS A 151 28.52 1.74 -0.36
N VAL A 152 29.07 0.89 0.52
CA VAL A 152 28.98 -0.56 0.43
C VAL A 152 28.29 -1.06 1.69
N VAL A 153 27.24 -1.85 1.50
CA VAL A 153 26.40 -2.41 2.56
C VAL A 153 26.23 -3.91 2.34
N SER A 154 25.93 -4.63 3.40
CA SER A 154 25.70 -6.08 3.34
C SER A 154 24.57 -6.43 4.29
N TYR A 155 23.64 -7.26 3.81
CA TYR A 155 22.47 -7.68 4.57
C TYR A 155 22.39 -9.21 4.58
N PRO A 156 21.98 -9.80 5.71
CA PRO A 156 21.62 -11.21 5.73
C PRO A 156 20.30 -11.43 4.98
N TYR A 157 20.12 -12.63 4.45
CA TYR A 157 18.86 -13.07 3.85
C TYR A 157 18.63 -14.55 4.20
N SER A 158 17.37 -14.98 4.17
CA SER A 158 17.00 -16.36 4.49
C SER A 158 17.39 -17.32 3.37
N VAL A 159 17.96 -18.47 3.73
CA VAL A 159 18.22 -19.59 2.81
C VAL A 159 17.27 -20.74 3.11
N GLY A 160 16.96 -21.55 2.09
CA GLY A 160 16.17 -22.76 2.29
C GLY A 160 16.86 -23.71 3.26
N SER A 161 16.10 -24.50 4.03
CA SER A 161 16.65 -25.41 5.05
C SER A 161 17.63 -26.46 4.52
N GLU A 162 17.62 -26.71 3.20
CA GLU A 162 18.53 -27.65 2.52
C GLU A 162 19.68 -26.95 1.78
N GLU A 163 19.73 -25.62 1.78
CA GLU A 163 20.78 -24.86 1.11
C GLU A 163 22.00 -24.63 2.04
N PRO A 164 23.22 -24.91 1.56
CA PRO A 164 24.42 -24.74 2.37
C PRO A 164 24.74 -23.25 2.60
N THR A 165 25.06 -22.90 3.84
CA THR A 165 25.55 -21.56 4.24
C THR A 165 27.04 -21.36 4.01
N ASP A 166 27.77 -22.45 3.72
CA ASP A 166 29.23 -22.47 3.62
C ASP A 166 29.68 -22.05 2.22
N ASN A 167 29.59 -20.75 1.87
CA ASN A 167 30.35 -20.11 0.78
C ASN A 167 30.10 -18.59 0.62
N ARG A 168 29.87 -17.82 1.69
CA ARG A 168 29.66 -16.36 1.58
C ARG A 168 30.36 -15.58 2.68
#